data_AF-A0AAD9KAT5-F1
#
_entry.id   AF-A0AAD9KAT5-F1
#
_cell.length_a   1.000
_cell.length_b   1.000
_cell.length_c   1.000
_cell.angle_alpha   90.00
_cell.angle_beta   90.00
_cell.angle_gamma   90.00
#
_symmetry.space_group_name_H-M   'P 1'
#
loop_
_entity.id
_entity.type
_entity.pdbx_description
1 polymer ?
#
loop_
_entity_poly.entity_id
_entity_poly.type
_entity_poly.pdbx_seq_one_letter_code
_entity_poly.pdbx_strand_id
1 'polypeptide(L)'
;MWCKSFVGYLYLEEIIGTRHSNNVIKRVTLYNRSAPKKTVNDDDSEPLTLTYYPPNQKYKVTNFLDSEPNCSGEACDLNLGRTKIEVIPHKKLLCIPISKCLTVNIKTRHRYEEVKEFIDSIHLYYPALRIVVMDEFNPDYETTKWADIMSNSPLITYAQVKPGVGYGRMLAARLSPTKYVLVADDDYIFSDKTNITKLVDIMENSDADIVAGTTDDFFPFAGAIRVSSENDKCLLSLYPGIFYEVIPNYKNCYQVDIGKTFFVARRDVILDAGSWDVSRPFYEHEDFFFQMRKSRLKIAYCDDIIVRHVPKSRKLAKLRKNYFEDLKVALMEKWKIDDYFSCSSPMTYFKMETCPSAKRRHFR
;
A
#
# COMPACT_ATOMS: atom_id res chain seq x y z
N MET A 1 -21.81 -4.48 -46.34
CA MET A 1 -20.37 -4.52 -45.97
C MET A 1 -19.97 -3.07 -45.75
N TRP A 2 -19.69 -2.58 -44.55
CA TRP A 2 -18.63 -2.99 -43.62
C TRP A 2 -19.06 -2.82 -42.15
N CYS A 3 -18.60 -3.74 -41.31
CA CYS A 3 -18.73 -3.74 -39.85
C CYS A 3 -18.09 -2.50 -39.21
N LYS A 4 -18.81 -1.85 -38.28
CA LYS A 4 -18.21 -1.06 -37.21
C LYS A 4 -18.15 -1.93 -35.96
N SER A 5 -16.94 -2.18 -35.48
CA SER A 5 -16.65 -2.91 -34.25
C SER A 5 -17.23 -2.17 -33.05
N PHE A 6 -18.07 -2.87 -32.28
CA PHE A 6 -18.54 -2.44 -30.97
C PHE A 6 -17.37 -2.52 -29.98
N VAL A 7 -16.93 -1.38 -29.44
CA VAL A 7 -16.11 -1.33 -28.22
C VAL A 7 -17.11 -1.27 -27.06
N GLY A 8 -17.41 -2.42 -26.47
CA GLY A 8 -18.31 -2.53 -25.32
C GLY A 8 -17.60 -2.11 -24.03
N TYR A 9 -18.11 -1.09 -23.37
CA TYR A 9 -17.74 -0.75 -21.99
C TYR A 9 -18.50 -1.70 -21.05
N LEU A 10 -17.78 -2.58 -20.34
CA LEU A 10 -18.35 -3.43 -19.31
C LEU A 10 -18.59 -2.62 -18.03
N TYR A 11 -19.83 -2.16 -17.85
CA TYR A 11 -20.35 -1.77 -16.54
C TYR A 11 -20.61 -3.04 -15.73
N LEU A 12 -19.81 -3.29 -14.69
CA LEU A 12 -20.08 -4.35 -13.72
C LEU A 12 -21.07 -3.82 -12.68
N GLU A 13 -22.37 -3.96 -12.95
CA GLU A 13 -23.40 -3.95 -11.90
C GLU A 13 -23.53 -5.36 -11.32
N GLU A 14 -23.27 -5.51 -10.03
CA GLU A 14 -23.44 -6.78 -9.32
C GLU A 14 -24.93 -7.00 -9.05
N ILE A 15 -25.56 -7.88 -9.83
CA ILE A 15 -26.93 -8.36 -9.58
C ILE A 15 -26.88 -9.31 -8.38
N ILE A 16 -27.25 -8.82 -7.20
CA ILE A 16 -27.64 -9.66 -6.06
C ILE A 16 -29.16 -9.54 -5.91
N GLY A 17 -29.88 -10.47 -6.52
CA GLY A 17 -31.32 -10.61 -6.31
C GLY A 17 -31.62 -11.51 -5.12
N THR A 18 -32.39 -11.02 -4.15
CA THR A 18 -33.73 -11.57 -3.84
C THR A 18 -34.55 -10.54 -3.05
N ARG A 19 -35.84 -10.43 -3.41
CA ARG A 19 -36.86 -9.50 -2.90
C ARG A 19 -37.14 -9.70 -1.41
N HIS A 20 -37.26 -8.61 -0.63
CA HIS A 20 -38.54 -8.10 -0.12
C HIS A 20 -38.41 -6.79 0.69
N SER A 21 -39.32 -5.86 0.35
CA SER A 21 -39.92 -4.78 1.15
C SER A 21 -39.08 -3.66 1.80
N ASN A 22 -39.38 -2.45 1.30
CA ASN A 22 -39.64 -1.19 2.02
C ASN A 22 -38.50 -0.41 2.70
N ASN A 23 -38.19 0.74 2.09
CA ASN A 23 -37.81 2.03 2.68
C ASN A 23 -36.72 2.06 3.79
N VAL A 24 -35.56 2.68 3.50
CA VAL A 24 -35.19 4.02 3.99
C VAL A 24 -34.02 4.54 3.12
N ILE A 25 -34.25 5.59 2.33
CA ILE A 25 -33.20 6.41 1.73
C ILE A 25 -32.78 7.44 2.79
N LYS A 26 -31.57 7.32 3.36
CA LYS A 26 -30.94 8.44 4.07
C LYS A 26 -30.04 9.20 3.08
N ARG A 27 -30.54 10.37 2.65
CA ARG A 27 -29.78 11.41 1.93
C ARG A 27 -28.50 11.75 2.72
N VAL A 28 -27.35 11.77 2.05
CA VAL A 28 -26.16 12.50 2.51
C VAL A 28 -26.10 13.81 1.73
N THR A 29 -26.38 14.91 2.42
CA THR A 29 -26.26 16.28 1.91
C THR A 29 -24.80 16.71 2.00
N LEU A 30 -24.18 17.02 0.86
CA LEU A 30 -22.84 17.63 0.82
C LEU A 30 -22.96 19.14 1.06
N TYR A 31 -22.36 19.64 2.15
CA TYR A 31 -22.23 21.07 2.39
C TYR A 31 -21.13 21.67 1.52
N ASN A 32 -21.51 22.63 0.68
CA ASN A 32 -20.59 23.57 0.05
C ASN A 32 -20.39 24.74 1.04
N ARG A 33 -19.18 24.89 1.61
CA ARG A 33 -18.80 26.11 2.33
C ARG A 33 -17.59 26.74 1.67
N SER A 34 -17.88 27.84 1.01
CA SER A 34 -16.97 28.91 0.60
C SER A 34 -16.07 29.28 1.79
N ALA A 35 -14.76 29.13 1.65
CA ALA A 35 -13.77 29.65 2.60
C ALA A 35 -13.06 30.89 1.99
N PRO A 36 -12.75 31.92 2.80
CA PRO A 36 -12.25 33.20 2.29
C PRO A 36 -10.78 33.10 1.85
N LYS A 37 -10.45 33.83 0.78
CA LYS A 37 -9.07 34.03 0.30
C LYS A 37 -8.26 34.75 1.40
N LYS A 38 -7.23 34.09 1.93
CA LYS A 38 -6.08 34.76 2.55
C LYS A 38 -4.90 34.66 1.61
N THR A 39 -4.47 35.80 1.08
CA THR A 39 -3.16 36.01 0.48
C THR A 39 -2.11 35.93 1.58
N VAL A 40 -1.10 35.07 1.41
CA VAL A 40 0.12 35.08 2.22
C VAL A 40 1.26 35.20 1.22
N ASN A 41 2.10 36.20 1.44
CA ASN A 41 3.23 36.56 0.59
C ASN A 41 4.29 35.45 0.57
N ASP A 42 4.81 35.20 -0.63
CA ASP A 42 6.02 34.41 -0.89
C ASP A 42 7.24 35.28 -0.56
N ASP A 43 7.83 35.12 0.63
CA ASP A 43 9.27 35.32 0.87
C ASP A 43 9.56 34.93 2.33
N ASP A 44 10.15 33.75 2.52
CA ASP A 44 10.98 33.35 3.68
C ASP A 44 11.29 31.85 3.53
N SER A 45 12.17 31.51 2.59
CA SER A 45 12.73 30.17 2.47
C SER A 45 14.16 30.15 3.00
N GLU A 46 14.35 29.69 4.24
CA GLU A 46 15.66 29.18 4.65
C GLU A 46 15.89 27.77 4.06
N PRO A 47 17.09 27.49 3.51
CA PRO A 47 17.41 26.18 2.97
C PRO A 47 17.56 25.17 4.12
N LEU A 48 16.67 24.17 4.15
CA LEU A 48 16.81 23.00 5.02
C LEU A 48 18.02 22.16 4.58
N THR A 49 19.19 22.43 5.15
CA THR A 49 20.32 21.48 5.17
C THR A 49 19.90 20.23 5.95
N LEU A 50 19.59 19.15 5.25
CA LEU A 50 19.26 17.84 5.82
C LEU A 50 20.49 16.93 5.75
N THR A 51 21.04 16.61 6.92
CA THR A 51 22.20 15.74 7.13
C THR A 51 21.89 14.31 6.68
N TYR A 52 22.74 13.77 5.82
CA TYR A 52 22.72 12.38 5.35
C TYR A 52 23.09 11.40 6.48
N TYR A 53 22.23 10.43 6.78
CA TYR A 53 22.56 9.31 7.67
C TYR A 53 22.58 8.00 6.87
N PRO A 54 23.69 7.25 6.84
CA PRO A 54 23.79 6.03 6.04
C PRO A 54 22.94 4.88 6.62
N PRO A 55 22.34 4.03 5.76
CA PRO A 55 21.36 2.99 6.14
C PRO A 55 21.98 1.73 6.80
N ASN A 56 23.19 1.80 7.34
CA ASN A 56 24.00 0.59 7.62
C ASN A 56 23.81 -0.03 9.00
N GLN A 57 22.78 0.35 9.75
CA GLN A 57 22.54 -0.23 11.07
C GLN A 57 21.16 -0.88 11.10
N LYS A 58 21.16 -2.18 10.74
CA LYS A 58 20.00 -3.06 10.73
C LYS A 58 20.00 -3.84 12.04
N TYR A 59 18.91 -3.77 12.81
CA TYR A 59 18.89 -4.29 14.16
C TYR A 59 17.79 -5.32 14.34
N LYS A 60 18.21 -6.51 14.78
CA LYS A 60 17.35 -7.64 15.09
C LYS A 60 16.80 -7.48 16.51
N VAL A 61 15.48 -7.37 16.67
CA VAL A 61 14.85 -7.37 18.00
C VAL A 61 14.41 -8.78 18.34
N THR A 62 15.17 -9.49 19.18
CA THR A 62 14.84 -10.85 19.63
C THR A 62 13.65 -10.89 20.59
N ASN A 63 13.38 -9.80 21.33
CA ASN A 63 12.34 -9.75 22.36
C ASN A 63 10.98 -9.24 21.85
N PHE A 64 10.88 -8.84 20.58
CA PHE A 64 9.64 -8.26 20.05
C PHE A 64 8.59 -9.35 19.82
N LEU A 65 8.98 -10.58 19.49
CA LEU A 65 8.06 -11.68 19.19
C LEU A 65 7.37 -12.25 20.45
N ASP A 66 7.98 -12.10 21.64
CA ASP A 66 7.63 -12.90 22.81
C ASP A 66 6.99 -12.11 23.96
N SER A 67 7.04 -10.76 23.95
CA SER A 67 6.34 -9.96 24.96
C SER A 67 4.91 -9.66 24.49
N GLU A 68 3.91 -10.34 25.06
CA GLU A 68 2.51 -9.90 24.97
C GLU A 68 2.38 -8.62 25.80
N PRO A 69 2.24 -7.43 25.18
CA PRO A 69 2.05 -6.21 25.94
C PRO A 69 0.75 -6.35 26.73
N ASN A 70 0.71 -5.87 27.98
CA ASN A 70 -0.56 -5.71 28.68
C ASN A 70 -1.45 -4.79 27.82
N CYS A 71 -2.45 -5.38 27.17
CA CYS A 71 -3.31 -4.66 26.26
C CYS A 71 -4.72 -5.27 26.31
N SER A 72 -5.73 -4.43 26.15
CA SER A 72 -7.13 -4.83 26.11
C SER A 72 -7.86 -4.15 24.95
N GLY A 73 -8.70 -4.89 24.22
CA GLY A 73 -9.51 -4.36 23.12
C GLY A 73 -9.21 -5.00 21.76
N GLU A 74 -9.92 -4.57 20.73
CA GLU A 74 -9.88 -5.22 19.40
C GLU A 74 -8.53 -5.06 18.69
N ALA A 75 -7.83 -3.94 18.88
CA ALA A 75 -6.50 -3.72 18.30
C ALA A 75 -5.45 -4.69 18.85
N CYS A 76 -5.65 -5.29 20.03
CA CYS A 76 -4.70 -6.24 20.62
C CYS A 76 -4.45 -7.46 19.74
N ASP A 77 -5.40 -7.84 18.91
CA ASP A 77 -5.22 -8.95 17.97
C ASP A 77 -4.04 -8.71 17.02
N LEU A 78 -3.66 -7.46 16.77
CA LEU A 78 -2.49 -7.09 15.97
C LEU A 78 -1.15 -7.52 16.62
N ASN A 79 -1.13 -7.81 17.92
CA ASN A 79 0.05 -8.33 18.60
C ASN A 79 0.24 -9.85 18.41
N LEU A 80 -0.81 -10.56 18.04
CA LEU A 80 -0.82 -12.02 18.14
C LEU A 80 -0.36 -12.71 16.84
N GLY A 81 -0.04 -14.00 16.96
CA GLY A 81 0.16 -14.92 15.83
C GLY A 81 1.28 -14.51 14.88
N ARG A 82 2.39 -13.96 15.40
CA ARG A 82 3.62 -13.81 14.62
C ARG A 82 4.35 -15.14 14.61
N THR A 83 4.57 -15.67 13.42
CA THR A 83 5.41 -16.84 13.19
C THR A 83 6.50 -16.49 12.20
N LYS A 84 7.66 -17.14 12.32
CA LYS A 84 8.78 -16.89 11.41
C LYS A 84 8.37 -17.27 9.98
N ILE A 85 8.86 -16.52 9.00
CA ILE A 85 8.77 -16.93 7.60
C ILE A 85 9.71 -18.11 7.38
N GLU A 86 9.15 -19.21 6.88
CA GLU A 86 9.87 -20.44 6.60
C GLU A 86 10.15 -20.55 5.11
N VAL A 87 11.38 -20.91 4.76
CA VAL A 87 11.75 -21.23 3.38
C VAL A 87 11.26 -22.63 3.07
N ILE A 88 10.47 -22.74 2.02
CA ILE A 88 9.97 -24.01 1.52
C ILE A 88 11.03 -24.56 0.56
N PRO A 89 11.53 -25.80 0.76
CA PRO A 89 12.55 -26.39 -0.10
C PRO A 89 12.14 -26.30 -1.58
N HIS A 90 13.06 -25.81 -2.42
CA HIS A 90 12.85 -25.47 -3.82
C HIS A 90 11.97 -26.50 -4.56
N LYS A 91 10.70 -26.18 -4.76
CA LYS A 91 9.98 -26.69 -5.92
C LYS A 91 10.47 -25.89 -7.12
N LYS A 92 10.69 -26.57 -8.25
CA LYS A 92 11.03 -25.95 -9.55
C LYS A 92 10.19 -24.67 -9.73
N LEU A 93 10.84 -23.51 -9.89
CA LEU A 93 10.19 -22.21 -10.07
C LEU A 93 9.10 -22.32 -11.16
N LEU A 94 7.83 -22.32 -10.75
CA LEU A 94 6.70 -22.42 -11.68
C LEU A 94 6.49 -21.11 -12.45
N CYS A 95 7.07 -20.01 -11.95
CA CYS A 95 6.92 -18.66 -12.46
C CYS A 95 8.06 -18.20 -13.35
N ILE A 96 8.43 -19.02 -14.34
CA ILE A 96 9.37 -18.62 -15.38
C ILE A 96 8.69 -18.75 -16.76
N PRO A 97 8.54 -17.64 -17.52
CA PRO A 97 8.79 -16.25 -17.09
C PRO A 97 7.78 -15.78 -16.03
N ILE A 98 8.14 -14.76 -15.24
CA ILE A 98 7.29 -14.25 -14.13
C ILE A 98 5.93 -13.74 -14.60
N SER A 99 5.79 -13.38 -15.89
CA SER A 99 4.52 -12.97 -16.52
C SER A 99 3.44 -14.05 -16.52
N LYS A 100 3.78 -15.31 -16.28
CA LYS A 100 2.78 -16.38 -16.06
C LYS A 100 2.08 -16.26 -14.70
N CYS A 101 2.68 -15.56 -13.75
CA CYS A 101 2.27 -15.59 -12.35
C CYS A 101 2.04 -14.22 -11.74
N LEU A 102 2.43 -13.13 -12.40
CA LEU A 102 2.36 -11.78 -11.85
C LEU A 102 1.57 -10.85 -12.77
N THR A 103 0.67 -10.06 -12.18
CA THR A 103 -0.01 -8.92 -12.79
C THR A 103 0.30 -7.67 -11.99
N VAL A 104 0.63 -6.57 -12.65
CA VAL A 104 0.89 -5.27 -12.00
C VAL A 104 -0.42 -4.51 -11.83
N ASN A 105 -0.71 -4.05 -10.62
CA ASN A 105 -1.92 -3.33 -10.25
C ASN A 105 -1.57 -1.89 -9.93
N ILE A 106 -2.08 -0.98 -10.75
CA ILE A 106 -1.84 0.46 -10.65
C ILE A 106 -3.17 1.13 -10.30
N LYS A 107 -3.25 1.77 -9.13
CA LYS A 107 -4.37 2.67 -8.80
C LYS A 107 -3.96 4.10 -9.13
N THR A 108 -4.84 4.81 -9.84
CA THR A 108 -4.60 6.21 -10.21
C THR A 108 -5.85 7.08 -10.05
N ARG A 109 -5.70 8.39 -10.20
CA ARG A 109 -6.80 9.37 -10.27
C ARG A 109 -6.44 10.43 -11.32
N HIS A 110 -6.86 10.18 -12.55
CA HIS A 110 -6.74 11.10 -13.68
C HIS A 110 -5.29 11.51 -14.00
N ARG A 111 -4.34 10.59 -13.78
CA ARG A 111 -2.89 10.82 -13.94
C ARG A 111 -2.31 9.97 -15.08
N TYR A 112 -2.90 10.11 -16.26
CA TYR A 112 -2.47 9.37 -17.46
C TYR A 112 -0.98 9.48 -17.73
N GLU A 113 -0.39 10.68 -17.66
CA GLU A 113 1.03 10.86 -18.02
C GLU A 113 1.94 10.15 -17.02
N GLU A 114 1.63 10.19 -15.72
CA GLU A 114 2.38 9.47 -14.69
C GLU A 114 2.26 7.95 -14.86
N VAL A 115 1.05 7.44 -15.06
CA VAL A 115 0.85 6.00 -15.29
C VAL A 115 1.52 5.56 -16.59
N LYS A 116 1.52 6.39 -17.63
CA LYS A 116 2.21 6.09 -18.89
C LYS A 116 3.73 6.01 -18.69
N GLU A 117 4.32 6.95 -17.96
CA GLU A 117 5.75 6.92 -17.59
C GLU A 117 6.07 5.61 -16.82
N PHE A 118 5.19 5.22 -15.90
CA PHE A 118 5.35 3.98 -15.15
C PHE A 118 5.24 2.73 -16.04
N ILE A 119 4.21 2.63 -16.88
CA ILE A 119 4.01 1.53 -17.83
C ILE A 119 5.22 1.39 -18.77
N ASP A 120 5.73 2.49 -19.30
CA ASP A 120 6.90 2.47 -20.18
C ASP A 120 8.13 1.91 -19.46
N SER A 121 8.34 2.29 -18.20
CA SER A 121 9.41 1.71 -17.39
C SER A 121 9.18 0.22 -17.09
N ILE A 122 7.94 -0.22 -16.86
CA ILE A 122 7.63 -1.65 -16.69
C ILE A 122 7.98 -2.40 -17.97
N HIS A 123 7.57 -1.90 -19.14
CA HIS A 123 7.84 -2.56 -20.42
C HIS A 123 9.34 -2.62 -20.76
N LEU A 124 10.14 -1.65 -20.31
CA LEU A 124 11.58 -1.65 -20.49
C LEU A 124 12.26 -2.86 -19.82
N TYR A 125 11.84 -3.21 -18.60
CA TYR A 125 12.46 -4.29 -17.82
C TYR A 125 11.69 -5.62 -17.89
N TYR A 126 10.37 -5.58 -18.03
CA TYR A 126 9.47 -6.73 -17.98
C TYR A 126 8.34 -6.64 -19.03
N PRO A 127 8.67 -6.66 -20.33
CA PRO A 127 7.73 -6.37 -21.44
C PRO A 127 6.53 -7.31 -21.53
N ALA A 128 6.60 -8.49 -20.93
CA ALA A 128 5.53 -9.49 -20.98
C ALA A 128 4.56 -9.43 -19.80
N LEU A 129 4.72 -8.50 -18.84
CA LEU A 129 3.81 -8.41 -17.70
C LEU A 129 2.43 -7.89 -18.11
N ARG A 130 1.41 -8.46 -17.46
CA ARG A 130 0.06 -7.90 -17.49
C ARG A 130 -0.02 -6.72 -16.55
N ILE A 131 -0.77 -5.70 -16.93
CA ILE A 131 -0.97 -4.48 -16.15
C ILE A 131 -2.47 -4.21 -16.06
N VAL A 132 -2.96 -3.98 -14.86
CA VAL A 132 -4.33 -3.56 -14.58
C VAL A 132 -4.28 -2.16 -13.99
N VAL A 133 -4.84 -1.20 -14.71
CA VAL A 133 -4.95 0.20 -14.29
C VAL A 133 -6.38 0.47 -13.84
N MET A 134 -6.52 0.90 -12.59
CA MET A 134 -7.78 1.32 -11.99
C MET A 134 -7.79 2.83 -11.78
N ASP A 135 -8.42 3.55 -12.70
CA ASP A 135 -8.58 4.99 -12.60
C ASP A 135 -9.88 5.36 -11.88
N GLU A 136 -9.88 6.50 -11.22
CA GLU A 136 -11.10 7.06 -10.65
C GLU A 136 -12.02 7.56 -11.77
N PHE A 137 -13.32 7.35 -11.61
CA PHE A 137 -14.31 7.81 -12.57
C PHE A 137 -14.44 9.34 -12.50
N ASN A 138 -14.35 9.97 -13.66
CA ASN A 138 -14.65 11.37 -13.86
C ASN A 138 -15.21 11.56 -15.28
N PRO A 139 -16.44 12.07 -15.43
CA PRO A 139 -17.09 12.24 -16.73
C PRO A 139 -16.36 13.26 -17.63
N ASP A 140 -15.62 14.20 -17.02
CA ASP A 140 -14.89 15.25 -17.74
C ASP A 140 -13.45 14.84 -18.08
N TYR A 141 -13.03 13.63 -17.70
CA TYR A 141 -11.67 13.17 -17.93
C TYR A 141 -11.55 12.50 -19.31
N GLU A 142 -10.59 12.97 -20.11
CA GLU A 142 -10.33 12.42 -21.43
C GLU A 142 -9.70 11.02 -21.33
N THR A 143 -10.40 10.02 -21.88
CA THR A 143 -9.97 8.61 -21.86
C THR A 143 -9.52 8.07 -23.22
N THR A 144 -9.54 8.88 -24.28
CA THR A 144 -9.10 8.51 -25.64
C THR A 144 -7.68 7.95 -25.65
N LYS A 145 -6.78 8.59 -24.90
CA LYS A 145 -5.38 8.15 -24.76
C LYS A 145 -5.26 6.72 -24.19
N TRP A 146 -6.19 6.29 -23.34
CA TRP A 146 -6.21 4.92 -22.82
C TRP A 146 -6.61 3.91 -23.89
N ALA A 147 -7.53 4.26 -24.79
CA ALA A 147 -7.91 3.41 -25.92
C ALA A 147 -6.72 3.15 -26.85
N ASP A 148 -5.89 4.17 -27.08
CA ASP A 148 -4.68 4.05 -27.89
C ASP A 148 -3.64 3.11 -27.24
N ILE A 149 -3.40 3.24 -25.94
CA ILE A 149 -2.49 2.34 -25.21
C ILE A 149 -2.99 0.90 -25.26
N MET A 150 -4.28 0.66 -24.94
CA MET A 150 -4.84 -0.69 -24.91
C MET A 150 -4.83 -1.36 -26.28
N SER A 151 -5.01 -0.58 -27.36
CA SER A 151 -4.91 -1.09 -28.73
C SER A 151 -3.49 -1.53 -29.09
N ASN A 152 -2.48 -0.86 -28.54
CA ASN A 152 -1.07 -1.16 -28.80
C ASN A 152 -0.47 -2.21 -27.83
N SER A 153 -1.11 -2.44 -26.67
CA SER A 153 -0.66 -3.41 -25.67
C SER A 153 -1.84 -4.21 -25.11
N PRO A 154 -2.12 -5.42 -25.65
CA PRO A 154 -3.24 -6.25 -25.20
C PRO A 154 -3.04 -6.84 -23.78
N LEU A 155 -1.88 -6.60 -23.16
CA LEU A 155 -1.56 -6.98 -21.79
C LEU A 155 -2.00 -5.91 -20.78
N ILE A 156 -2.49 -4.77 -21.24
CA ILE A 156 -2.98 -3.67 -20.40
C ILE A 156 -4.51 -3.70 -20.36
N THR A 157 -5.05 -3.81 -19.16
CA THR A 157 -6.46 -3.59 -18.86
C THR A 157 -6.61 -2.25 -18.16
N TYR A 158 -7.44 -1.37 -18.70
CA TYR A 158 -7.81 -0.11 -18.05
C TYR A 158 -9.31 -0.10 -17.73
N ALA A 159 -9.66 0.39 -16.55
CA ALA A 159 -11.04 0.66 -16.18
C ALA A 159 -11.16 1.89 -15.29
N GLN A 160 -12.29 2.59 -15.42
CA GLN A 160 -12.71 3.61 -14.46
C GLN A 160 -13.61 3.00 -13.40
N VAL A 161 -13.39 3.39 -12.15
CA VAL A 161 -14.13 2.88 -10.98
C VAL A 161 -14.59 4.03 -10.09
N LYS A 162 -15.61 3.79 -9.25
CA LYS A 162 -16.05 4.80 -8.28
C LYS A 162 -14.87 5.30 -7.41
N PRO A 163 -14.93 6.54 -6.91
CA PRO A 163 -13.88 7.10 -6.05
C PRO A 163 -13.52 6.22 -4.86
N GLY A 164 -12.22 6.16 -4.56
CA GLY A 164 -11.67 5.37 -3.45
C GLY A 164 -10.40 4.61 -3.85
N VAL A 165 -9.29 4.88 -3.17
CA VAL A 165 -8.02 4.15 -3.38
C VAL A 165 -8.20 2.68 -3.03
N GLY A 166 -8.80 2.37 -1.86
CA GLY A 166 -9.00 0.99 -1.43
C GLY A 166 -9.90 0.20 -2.38
N TYR A 167 -11.01 0.80 -2.83
CA TYR A 167 -11.92 0.15 -3.78
C TYR A 167 -11.23 -0.20 -5.10
N GLY A 168 -10.48 0.73 -5.70
CA GLY A 168 -9.80 0.45 -6.95
C GLY A 168 -8.66 -0.56 -6.80
N ARG A 169 -7.92 -0.59 -5.68
CA ARG A 169 -6.90 -1.63 -5.45
C ARG A 169 -7.52 -3.02 -5.30
N MET A 170 -8.60 -3.15 -4.55
CA MET A 170 -9.36 -4.39 -4.42
C MET A 170 -9.84 -4.88 -5.80
N LEU A 171 -10.43 -4.00 -6.62
CA LEU A 171 -10.88 -4.37 -7.96
C LEU A 171 -9.71 -4.75 -8.87
N ALA A 172 -8.58 -4.04 -8.82
CA ALA A 172 -7.40 -4.41 -9.60
C ALA A 172 -6.93 -5.84 -9.25
N ALA A 173 -6.91 -6.18 -7.95
CA ALA A 173 -6.58 -7.52 -7.49
C ALA A 173 -7.60 -8.57 -7.98
N ARG A 174 -8.90 -8.28 -7.91
CA ARG A 174 -9.95 -9.20 -8.40
C ARG A 174 -9.90 -9.44 -9.90
N LEU A 175 -9.56 -8.42 -10.70
CA LEU A 175 -9.43 -8.56 -12.15
C LEU A 175 -8.10 -9.18 -12.60
N SER A 176 -7.12 -9.27 -11.71
CA SER A 176 -5.83 -9.88 -12.01
C SER A 176 -6.00 -11.40 -12.17
N PRO A 177 -5.67 -12.02 -13.32
CA PRO A 177 -5.87 -13.46 -13.52
C PRO A 177 -4.78 -14.32 -12.89
N THR A 178 -3.70 -13.72 -12.42
CA THR A 178 -2.50 -14.42 -11.95
C THR A 178 -2.51 -14.65 -10.44
N LYS A 179 -1.79 -15.69 -9.99
CA LYS A 179 -1.69 -16.03 -8.55
C LYS A 179 -1.04 -14.93 -7.70
N TYR A 180 -0.18 -14.11 -8.29
CA TYR A 180 0.44 -12.97 -7.63
C TYR A 180 0.02 -11.66 -8.27
N VAL A 181 -0.05 -10.63 -7.45
CA VAL A 181 -0.23 -9.24 -7.87
C VAL A 181 0.91 -8.38 -7.33
N LEU A 182 1.44 -7.49 -8.16
CA LEU A 182 2.29 -6.39 -7.72
C LEU A 182 1.41 -5.17 -7.50
N VAL A 183 1.28 -4.73 -6.26
CA VAL A 183 0.60 -3.47 -5.94
C VAL A 183 1.61 -2.34 -6.04
N ALA A 184 1.28 -1.32 -6.82
CA ALA A 184 2.13 -0.15 -7.03
C ALA A 184 1.32 1.15 -7.06
N ASP A 185 1.97 2.26 -6.73
CA ASP A 185 1.48 3.60 -7.03
C ASP A 185 1.82 3.97 -8.47
N ASP A 186 1.09 4.94 -9.03
CA ASP A 186 1.18 5.41 -10.41
C ASP A 186 2.32 6.40 -10.67
N ASP A 187 3.03 6.85 -9.63
CA ASP A 187 4.21 7.73 -9.73
C ASP A 187 5.52 6.99 -9.42
N TYR A 188 5.50 5.67 -9.57
CA TYR A 188 6.67 4.81 -9.51
C TYR A 188 7.31 4.62 -10.88
N ILE A 189 8.62 4.36 -10.88
CA ILE A 189 9.40 4.11 -12.09
C ILE A 189 10.36 2.96 -11.82
N PHE A 190 10.33 1.96 -12.70
CA PHE A 190 11.29 0.86 -12.64
C PHE A 190 12.67 1.32 -13.11
N SER A 191 13.69 0.80 -12.44
CA SER A 191 15.10 1.03 -12.72
C SER A 191 15.87 -0.29 -12.67
N ASP A 192 17.18 -0.21 -12.91
CA ASP A 192 18.12 -1.31 -12.72
C ASP A 192 18.14 -1.87 -11.29
N LYS A 193 17.66 -1.08 -10.31
CA LYS A 193 17.50 -1.50 -8.91
C LYS A 193 16.15 -2.16 -8.62
N THR A 194 15.23 -2.22 -9.59
CA THR A 194 13.88 -2.75 -9.40
C THR A 194 13.79 -4.23 -9.80
N ASN A 195 14.21 -5.11 -8.88
CA ASN A 195 14.20 -6.57 -9.09
C ASN A 195 12.94 -7.25 -8.52
N ILE A 196 11.82 -7.15 -9.25
CA ILE A 196 10.57 -7.83 -8.86
C ILE A 196 10.62 -9.35 -9.07
N THR A 197 11.58 -9.86 -9.85
CA THR A 197 11.83 -11.32 -9.94
C THR A 197 12.27 -11.88 -8.59
N LYS A 198 13.11 -11.16 -7.82
CA LYS A 198 13.49 -11.55 -6.46
C LYS A 198 12.29 -11.58 -5.52
N LEU A 199 11.35 -10.63 -5.63
CA LEU A 199 10.11 -10.64 -4.85
C LEU A 199 9.28 -11.92 -5.13
N VAL A 200 9.09 -12.26 -6.42
CA VAL A 200 8.36 -13.47 -6.83
C VAL A 200 9.10 -14.75 -6.40
N ASP A 201 10.43 -14.76 -6.46
CA ASP A 201 11.23 -15.91 -6.01
C ASP A 201 11.02 -16.19 -4.51
N ILE A 202 10.98 -15.15 -3.67
CA ILE A 202 10.65 -15.30 -2.23
C ILE A 202 9.24 -15.87 -2.07
N MET A 203 8.26 -15.39 -2.85
CA MET A 203 6.89 -15.90 -2.80
C MET A 203 6.79 -17.38 -3.21
N GLU A 204 7.64 -17.85 -4.13
CA GLU A 204 7.63 -19.26 -4.58
C GLU A 204 8.35 -20.20 -3.61
N ASN A 205 9.34 -19.70 -2.87
CA ASN A 205 10.22 -20.52 -2.04
C ASN A 205 10.10 -20.20 -0.54
N SER A 206 9.03 -19.53 -0.12
CA SER A 206 8.71 -19.32 1.28
C SER A 206 7.21 -19.31 1.50
N ASP A 207 6.82 -19.36 2.76
CA ASP A 207 5.43 -19.18 3.19
C ASP A 207 5.06 -17.70 3.42
N ALA A 208 5.83 -16.75 2.87
CA ALA A 208 5.43 -15.36 2.84
C ALA A 208 4.15 -15.16 2.02
N ASP A 209 3.28 -14.27 2.49
CA ASP A 209 2.03 -13.89 1.82
C ASP A 209 2.17 -12.56 1.07
N ILE A 210 3.08 -11.70 1.55
CA ILE A 210 3.40 -10.39 0.98
C ILE A 210 4.91 -10.17 1.06
N VAL A 211 5.53 -9.71 -0.02
CA VAL A 211 6.95 -9.30 -0.05
C VAL A 211 7.04 -7.89 -0.65
N ALA A 212 7.40 -6.92 0.18
CA ALA A 212 7.54 -5.51 -0.21
C ALA A 212 8.98 -5.18 -0.64
N GLY A 213 9.11 -4.27 -1.60
CA GLY A 213 10.36 -3.54 -1.83
C GLY A 213 10.35 -2.20 -1.10
N THR A 214 11.32 -1.36 -1.42
CA THR A 214 11.41 0.01 -0.91
C THR A 214 11.39 1.02 -2.05
N THR A 215 11.36 2.30 -1.70
CA THR A 215 11.52 3.39 -2.68
C THR A 215 12.85 4.09 -2.42
N ASP A 216 13.30 4.89 -3.37
CA ASP A 216 14.46 5.77 -3.22
C ASP A 216 14.21 7.00 -2.32
N ASP A 217 13.07 7.03 -1.62
CA ASP A 217 12.82 8.02 -0.58
C ASP A 217 13.72 7.76 0.65
N PHE A 218 14.11 8.83 1.33
CA PHE A 218 15.01 8.79 2.49
C PHE A 218 14.48 8.03 3.73
N PHE A 219 13.23 7.57 3.75
CA PHE A 219 12.63 6.93 4.93
C PHE A 219 11.99 5.58 4.57
N PRO A 220 12.47 4.46 5.14
CA PRO A 220 11.83 3.16 4.96
C PRO A 220 10.51 3.17 5.74
N PHE A 221 9.40 3.34 5.03
CA PHE A 221 8.08 3.03 5.56
C PHE A 221 7.90 1.51 5.54
N ALA A 222 8.71 0.82 6.35
CA ALA A 222 8.60 -0.59 6.62
C ALA A 222 9.03 -0.79 8.07
N GLY A 223 8.40 -1.72 8.78
CA GLY A 223 8.76 -1.92 10.17
C GLY A 223 7.77 -2.75 10.96
N ALA A 224 7.76 -2.54 12.26
CA ALA A 224 6.98 -3.34 13.19
C ALA A 224 5.91 -2.50 13.90
N ILE A 225 4.79 -3.14 14.26
CA ILE A 225 3.66 -2.49 14.94
C ILE A 225 3.41 -3.14 16.30
N ARG A 226 3.15 -2.37 17.35
CA ARG A 226 2.72 -2.91 18.66
C ARG A 226 1.50 -2.17 19.15
N VAL A 227 0.66 -2.89 19.86
CA VAL A 227 -0.47 -2.33 20.60
C VAL A 227 -0.21 -2.55 22.09
N SER A 228 -0.37 -1.52 22.91
CA SER A 228 -0.19 -1.59 24.36
C SER A 228 -1.27 -0.79 25.05
N SER A 229 -1.51 -1.03 26.34
CA SER A 229 -2.33 -0.15 27.17
C SER A 229 -1.47 0.82 27.98
N GLU A 230 -1.76 2.12 27.92
CA GLU A 230 -1.16 3.17 28.75
C GLU A 230 -2.29 3.98 29.40
N ASN A 231 -2.38 3.98 30.74
CA ASN A 231 -3.47 4.65 31.47
C ASN A 231 -4.87 4.28 30.95
N ASP A 232 -5.14 2.98 30.81
CA ASP A 232 -6.37 2.39 30.25
C ASP A 232 -6.70 2.80 28.80
N LYS A 233 -5.76 3.44 28.09
CA LYS A 233 -5.88 3.79 26.67
C LYS A 233 -5.13 2.80 25.79
N CYS A 234 -5.77 2.36 24.72
CA CYS A 234 -5.18 1.56 23.66
C CYS A 234 -4.24 2.42 22.81
N LEU A 235 -2.94 2.17 22.93
CA LEU A 235 -1.88 2.85 22.18
C LEU A 235 -1.36 1.94 21.06
N LEU A 236 -1.46 2.41 19.81
CA LEU A 236 -0.76 1.78 18.69
C LEU A 236 0.56 2.49 18.42
N SER A 237 1.65 1.71 18.40
CA SER A 237 3.02 2.15 18.15
C SER A 237 3.55 1.56 16.85
N LEU A 238 3.89 2.44 15.89
CA LEU A 238 4.61 2.10 14.67
C LEU A 238 6.10 2.38 14.84
N TYR A 239 6.94 1.39 14.52
CA TYR A 239 8.40 1.46 14.58
C TYR A 239 9.01 1.26 13.18
N PRO A 240 9.14 2.32 12.36
CA PRO A 240 9.79 2.25 11.06
C PRO A 240 11.27 1.90 11.19
N GLY A 241 11.77 1.01 10.33
CA GLY A 241 13.14 0.51 10.35
C GLY A 241 13.45 -0.54 11.42
N ILE A 242 12.48 -0.89 12.28
CA ILE A 242 12.59 -2.07 13.15
C ILE A 242 12.07 -3.28 12.40
N PHE A 243 12.97 -4.23 12.15
CA PHE A 243 12.66 -5.47 11.45
C PHE A 243 12.83 -6.67 12.39
N TYR A 244 12.15 -7.77 12.05
CA TYR A 244 12.32 -9.04 12.74
C TYR A 244 13.52 -9.80 12.15
N GLU A 245 13.37 -11.11 12.01
CA GLU A 245 14.39 -11.99 11.47
C GLU A 245 14.63 -11.73 9.98
N VAL A 246 15.88 -11.98 9.56
CA VAL A 246 16.23 -12.09 8.14
C VAL A 246 15.49 -13.30 7.56
N ILE A 247 14.93 -13.16 6.36
CA ILE A 247 14.32 -14.28 5.66
C ILE A 247 15.44 -15.27 5.27
N PRO A 248 15.38 -16.56 5.65
CA PRO A 248 16.44 -17.51 5.34
C PRO A 248 16.76 -17.52 3.84
N ASN A 249 18.03 -17.65 3.47
CA ASN A 249 18.53 -17.62 2.08
C ASN A 249 18.34 -16.29 1.31
N TYR A 250 17.61 -15.31 1.84
CA TYR A 250 17.35 -14.03 1.18
C TYR A 250 17.99 -12.87 1.93
N LYS A 251 19.26 -12.58 1.59
CA LYS A 251 19.97 -11.40 2.12
C LYS A 251 19.17 -10.13 1.83
N ASN A 252 19.28 -9.17 2.75
CA ASN A 252 18.60 -7.87 2.69
C ASN A 252 17.06 -7.93 2.74
N CYS A 253 16.48 -9.10 3.03
CA CYS A 253 15.06 -9.28 3.22
C CYS A 253 14.77 -9.67 4.67
N TYR A 254 13.77 -9.04 5.25
CA TYR A 254 13.42 -9.16 6.66
C TYR A 254 11.92 -9.38 6.81
N GLN A 255 11.53 -10.09 7.85
CA GLN A 255 10.13 -10.11 8.27
C GLN A 255 9.76 -8.77 8.90
N VAL A 256 8.56 -8.27 8.60
CA VAL A 256 8.00 -6.99 9.08
C VAL A 256 6.50 -7.14 9.35
N ASP A 257 5.87 -6.13 9.96
CA ASP A 257 4.40 -6.06 10.07
C ASP A 257 3.75 -5.15 9.02
N ILE A 258 4.53 -4.23 8.45
CA ILE A 258 4.08 -3.23 7.49
C ILE A 258 5.21 -2.90 6.51
N GLY A 259 4.86 -2.71 5.23
CA GLY A 259 5.79 -2.33 4.14
C GLY A 259 5.33 -1.05 3.46
N LYS A 260 5.83 -0.75 2.24
CA LYS A 260 5.29 0.29 1.34
C LYS A 260 4.29 -0.31 0.35
N THR A 261 3.48 0.53 -0.32
CA THR A 261 2.61 0.20 -1.47
C THR A 261 3.38 -0.14 -2.75
N PHE A 262 4.50 -0.86 -2.61
CA PHE A 262 5.28 -1.49 -3.65
C PHE A 262 5.59 -2.93 -3.21
N PHE A 263 4.67 -3.86 -3.45
CA PHE A 263 4.77 -5.23 -2.94
C PHE A 263 4.14 -6.26 -3.86
N VAL A 264 4.72 -7.46 -3.87
CA VAL A 264 4.09 -8.66 -4.46
C VAL A 264 3.31 -9.38 -3.38
N ALA A 265 2.09 -9.83 -3.68
CA ALA A 265 1.24 -10.57 -2.76
C ALA A 265 0.57 -11.78 -3.40
N ARG A 266 0.27 -12.82 -2.61
CA ARG A 266 -0.67 -13.90 -2.97
C ARG A 266 -2.05 -13.30 -3.17
N ARG A 267 -2.51 -13.24 -4.43
CA ARG A 267 -3.76 -12.56 -4.81
C ARG A 267 -4.96 -13.04 -3.99
N ASP A 268 -5.18 -14.35 -3.97
CA ASP A 268 -6.35 -14.92 -3.32
C ASP A 268 -6.28 -14.79 -1.80
N VAL A 269 -5.08 -14.97 -1.22
CA VAL A 269 -4.85 -14.83 0.22
C VAL A 269 -5.16 -13.40 0.71
N ILE A 270 -4.70 -12.36 -0.01
CA ILE A 270 -5.02 -10.99 0.41
C ILE A 270 -6.50 -10.64 0.21
N LEU A 271 -7.17 -11.22 -0.79
CA LEU A 271 -8.59 -11.05 -1.02
C LEU A 271 -9.42 -11.72 0.08
N ASP A 272 -9.09 -12.96 0.44
CA ASP A 272 -9.74 -13.74 1.50
C ASP A 272 -9.53 -13.12 2.88
N ALA A 273 -8.36 -12.51 3.10
CA ALA A 273 -8.04 -11.77 4.32
C ALA A 273 -8.83 -10.44 4.46
N GLY A 274 -9.64 -10.06 3.46
CA GLY A 274 -10.45 -8.83 3.44
C GLY A 274 -9.89 -7.71 2.56
N SER A 275 -8.63 -7.81 2.11
CA SER A 275 -7.93 -6.85 1.25
C SER A 275 -8.02 -5.39 1.74
N TRP A 276 -8.46 -4.48 0.88
CA TRP A 276 -8.61 -3.06 1.19
C TRP A 276 -10.02 -2.71 1.63
N ASP A 277 -10.13 -1.86 2.64
CA ASP A 277 -11.39 -1.24 3.01
C ASP A 277 -11.86 -0.28 1.90
N VAL A 278 -12.94 -0.68 1.24
CA VAL A 278 -13.52 0.03 0.09
C VAL A 278 -14.08 1.39 0.45
N SER A 279 -14.31 1.68 1.74
CA SER A 279 -14.77 2.98 2.21
C SER A 279 -13.64 4.03 2.29
N ARG A 280 -12.37 3.61 2.16
CA ARG A 280 -11.20 4.49 2.35
C ARG A 280 -10.85 5.28 1.09
N PRO A 281 -10.95 6.62 1.12
CA PRO A 281 -10.61 7.45 -0.03
C PRO A 281 -9.09 7.60 -0.22
N PHE A 282 -8.31 7.68 0.86
CA PHE A 282 -6.84 7.81 0.88
C PHE A 282 -6.26 7.17 2.14
N TYR A 283 -4.93 7.04 2.22
CA TYR A 283 -4.19 6.52 3.39
C TYR A 283 -4.66 5.13 3.88
N GLU A 284 -5.14 4.28 2.98
CA GLU A 284 -5.54 2.89 3.30
C GLU A 284 -4.39 1.99 3.73
N HIS A 285 -3.15 2.42 3.48
CA HIS A 285 -1.97 1.60 3.58
C HIS A 285 -1.78 0.91 4.94
N GLU A 286 -1.91 1.67 6.03
CA GLU A 286 -1.81 1.11 7.38
C GLU A 286 -3.00 0.19 7.67
N ASP A 287 -4.21 0.57 7.26
CA ASP A 287 -5.43 -0.22 7.42
C ASP A 287 -5.31 -1.59 6.74
N PHE A 288 -4.78 -1.62 5.52
CA PHE A 288 -4.50 -2.83 4.77
C PHE A 288 -3.55 -3.73 5.56
N PHE A 289 -2.40 -3.22 5.99
CA PHE A 289 -1.44 -4.03 6.74
C PHE A 289 -1.94 -4.47 8.12
N PHE A 290 -2.73 -3.66 8.82
CA PHE A 290 -3.39 -4.07 10.05
C PHE A 290 -4.36 -5.23 9.80
N GLN A 291 -5.15 -5.15 8.73
CA GLN A 291 -6.02 -6.25 8.31
C GLN A 291 -5.23 -7.51 7.99
N MET A 292 -4.12 -7.42 7.24
CA MET A 292 -3.27 -8.56 6.93
C MET A 292 -2.68 -9.19 8.20
N ARG A 293 -2.28 -8.38 9.18
CA ARG A 293 -1.77 -8.85 10.48
C ARG A 293 -2.85 -9.50 11.35
N LYS A 294 -4.06 -8.92 11.41
CA LYS A 294 -5.22 -9.55 12.07
C LYS A 294 -5.52 -10.92 11.47
N SER A 295 -5.40 -11.05 10.15
CA SER A 295 -5.54 -12.30 9.39
C SER A 295 -4.31 -13.22 9.44
N ARG A 296 -3.32 -12.93 10.29
CA ARG A 296 -2.11 -13.73 10.53
C ARG A 296 -1.18 -13.90 9.32
N LEU A 297 -1.30 -13.04 8.31
CA LEU A 297 -0.43 -13.11 7.13
C LEU A 297 1.02 -12.74 7.47
N LYS A 298 1.95 -13.40 6.78
CA LYS A 298 3.39 -13.18 6.91
C LYS A 298 3.89 -12.19 5.86
N ILE A 299 4.54 -11.13 6.34
CA ILE A 299 4.99 -10.02 5.49
C ILE A 299 6.51 -9.95 5.55
N ALA A 300 7.13 -9.92 4.37
CA ALA A 300 8.55 -9.66 4.19
C ALA A 300 8.76 -8.29 3.53
N TYR A 301 9.95 -7.75 3.73
CA TYR A 301 10.42 -6.50 3.14
C TYR A 301 11.89 -6.65 2.73
N CYS A 302 12.23 -6.23 1.51
CA CYS A 302 13.60 -6.23 1.01
C CYS A 302 14.09 -4.78 0.79
N ASP A 303 15.20 -4.41 1.44
CA ASP A 303 15.76 -3.05 1.33
C ASP A 303 16.68 -2.85 0.12
N ASP A 304 17.02 -3.91 -0.60
CA ASP A 304 17.83 -3.89 -1.82
C ASP A 304 17.00 -3.91 -3.12
N ILE A 305 15.67 -3.95 -3.03
CA ILE A 305 14.76 -3.88 -4.17
C ILE A 305 14.10 -2.50 -4.14
N ILE A 306 14.59 -1.60 -4.99
CA ILE A 306 14.25 -0.18 -4.95
C ILE A 306 13.44 0.18 -6.20
N VAL A 307 12.27 0.78 -6.01
CA VAL A 307 11.53 1.48 -7.08
C VAL A 307 11.74 2.98 -6.95
N ARG A 308 11.94 3.67 -8.07
CA ARG A 308 12.08 5.14 -8.05
C ARG A 308 10.71 5.77 -7.83
N HIS A 309 10.59 6.71 -6.90
CA HIS A 309 9.36 7.44 -6.61
C HIS A 309 9.46 8.89 -7.09
N VAL A 310 8.53 9.30 -7.97
CA VAL A 310 8.59 10.59 -8.67
C VAL A 310 7.33 11.41 -8.39
N PRO A 311 7.17 11.99 -7.19
CA PRO A 311 5.95 12.72 -6.85
C PRO A 311 5.81 14.00 -7.70
N LYS A 312 4.82 14.03 -8.60
CA LYS A 312 4.65 15.16 -9.56
C LYS A 312 3.74 16.30 -9.08
N SER A 313 2.90 16.10 -8.05
CA SER A 313 1.87 17.08 -7.68
C SER A 313 1.94 17.59 -6.24
N ARG A 314 2.51 18.79 -6.07
CA ARG A 314 2.49 19.53 -4.79
C ARG A 314 1.07 19.86 -4.33
N LYS A 315 0.15 20.14 -5.27
CA LYS A 315 -1.26 20.43 -4.97
C LYS A 315 -1.96 19.21 -4.38
N LEU A 316 -1.78 18.02 -4.97
CA LEU A 316 -2.32 16.78 -4.43
C LEU A 316 -1.67 16.44 -3.08
N ALA A 317 -0.37 16.64 -2.91
CA ALA A 317 0.30 16.45 -1.63
C ALA A 317 -0.29 17.35 -0.53
N LYS A 318 -0.58 18.62 -0.83
CA LYS A 318 -1.23 19.56 0.10
C LYS A 318 -2.66 19.13 0.43
N LEU A 319 -3.45 18.71 -0.57
CA LEU A 319 -4.80 18.17 -0.33
C LEU A 319 -4.76 16.93 0.58
N ARG A 320 -3.87 15.97 0.29
CA ARG A 320 -3.68 14.77 1.13
C ARG A 320 -3.26 15.14 2.56
N LYS A 321 -2.47 16.20 2.75
CA LYS A 321 -2.08 16.67 4.09
C LYS A 321 -3.29 17.21 4.88
N ASN A 322 -4.24 17.86 4.22
CA ASN A 322 -5.44 18.40 4.88
C ASN A 322 -6.37 17.30 5.42
N TYR A 323 -6.45 16.16 4.74
CA TYR A 323 -7.26 15.01 5.18
C TYR A 323 -6.51 14.01 6.06
N PHE A 324 -5.20 14.21 6.27
CA PHE A 324 -4.38 13.23 6.98
C PHE A 324 -4.90 12.99 8.40
N GLU A 325 -5.20 14.05 9.14
CA GLU A 325 -5.69 13.96 10.53
C GLU A 325 -7.05 13.26 10.58
N ASP A 326 -8.04 13.70 9.78
CA ASP A 326 -9.37 13.08 9.72
C ASP A 326 -9.31 11.58 9.36
N LEU A 327 -8.47 11.21 8.39
CA LEU A 327 -8.32 9.82 7.96
C LEU A 327 -7.61 8.98 9.02
N LYS A 328 -6.69 9.59 9.78
CA LYS A 328 -6.03 8.93 10.89
C LYS A 328 -6.98 8.73 12.07
N VAL A 329 -7.82 9.71 12.39
CA VAL A 329 -8.92 9.56 13.37
C VAL A 329 -9.83 8.42 12.94
N ALA A 330 -10.31 8.41 11.69
CA ALA A 330 -11.17 7.34 11.20
C ALA A 330 -10.49 5.95 11.21
N LEU A 331 -9.16 5.88 11.05
CA LEU A 331 -8.40 4.64 11.23
C LEU A 331 -8.42 4.22 12.69
N MET A 332 -8.10 5.14 13.60
CA MET A 332 -8.07 4.90 15.04
C MET A 332 -9.44 4.45 15.56
N GLU A 333 -10.53 5.11 15.14
CA GLU A 333 -11.90 4.71 15.47
C GLU A 333 -12.23 3.29 15.00
N LYS A 334 -11.90 2.95 13.74
CA LYS A 334 -12.13 1.61 13.17
C LYS A 334 -11.46 0.52 13.99
N TRP A 335 -10.22 0.78 14.41
CA TRP A 335 -9.41 -0.20 15.14
C TRP A 335 -9.54 -0.08 16.66
N LYS A 336 -10.39 0.83 17.18
CA LYS A 336 -10.53 1.10 18.62
C LYS A 336 -9.18 1.41 19.29
N ILE A 337 -8.44 2.33 18.67
CA ILE A 337 -7.16 2.85 19.14
C ILE A 337 -7.41 4.25 19.72
N ASP A 338 -6.96 4.48 20.94
CA ASP A 338 -7.12 5.75 21.65
C ASP A 338 -5.97 6.73 21.35
N ASP A 339 -4.77 6.20 21.09
CA ASP A 339 -3.58 7.02 20.84
C ASP A 339 -2.66 6.36 19.81
N TYR A 340 -1.94 7.19 19.05
CA TYR A 340 -1.04 6.73 17.99
C TYR A 340 0.35 7.32 18.15
N PHE A 341 1.32 6.42 18.18
CA PHE A 341 2.73 6.73 18.26
C PHE A 341 3.47 6.23 17.01
N SER A 342 4.31 7.09 16.44
CA SER A 342 5.23 6.71 15.38
C SER A 342 6.63 7.18 15.71
N CYS A 343 7.57 6.23 15.76
CA CYS A 343 8.97 6.53 16.02
C CYS A 343 9.58 7.21 14.79
N SER A 344 10.15 8.41 14.96
CA SER A 344 10.75 9.18 13.87
C SER A 344 12.29 9.32 13.95
N SER A 345 12.92 8.86 15.04
CA SER A 345 14.39 8.91 15.18
C SER A 345 15.04 7.55 14.88
N PRO A 346 15.97 7.50 13.88
CA PRO A 346 16.81 6.34 13.60
C PRO A 346 17.77 5.98 14.74
N MET A 347 18.01 6.84 15.72
CA MET A 347 18.95 6.53 16.82
C MET A 347 18.31 5.74 17.96
N THR A 348 17.00 5.49 17.91
CA THR A 348 16.26 4.95 19.07
C THR A 348 15.89 3.49 19.04
N TYR A 349 16.55 2.74 18.17
CA TYR A 349 16.35 1.31 18.02
C TYR A 349 16.76 0.47 19.27
N PHE A 350 17.26 1.08 20.37
CA PHE A 350 17.85 0.37 21.53
C PHE A 350 17.18 0.56 22.89
N LYS A 351 16.26 1.51 23.06
CA LYS A 351 15.59 1.76 24.34
C LYS A 351 14.10 1.95 24.10
N MET A 352 13.38 0.83 24.11
CA MET A 352 11.93 0.73 23.87
C MET A 352 11.08 1.60 24.82
N GLU A 353 11.67 2.15 25.88
CA GLU A 353 11.01 3.02 26.87
C GLU A 353 11.10 4.52 26.54
N THR A 354 11.99 4.95 25.65
CA THR A 354 12.16 6.39 25.34
C THR A 354 12.48 6.61 23.87
N CYS A 355 11.55 7.21 23.13
CA CYS A 355 11.82 7.81 21.82
C CYS A 355 12.10 9.32 22.00
N PRO A 356 13.36 9.79 22.00
CA PRO A 356 13.71 11.16 22.34
C PRO A 356 13.27 12.18 21.27
N SER A 357 12.94 11.74 20.05
CA SER A 357 12.25 12.54 19.03
C SER A 357 10.84 12.03 18.73
N ALA A 358 10.16 11.50 19.75
CA ALA A 358 8.77 11.09 19.66
C ALA A 358 7.90 12.26 19.19
N LYS A 359 7.20 12.11 18.07
CA LYS A 359 5.99 12.90 17.83
C LYS A 359 4.83 12.04 18.28
N ARG A 360 4.52 12.07 19.59
CA ARG A 360 3.22 11.61 20.08
C ARG A 360 2.19 12.53 19.44
N ARG A 361 1.38 12.00 18.54
CA ARG A 361 0.33 12.79 17.88
C ARG A 361 -0.98 12.39 18.52
N HIS A 362 -1.50 13.27 19.34
CA HIS A 362 -2.85 13.15 19.83
C HIS A 362 -3.78 13.62 18.73
N PHE A 363 -4.43 12.66 18.08
CA PHE A 363 -5.55 12.93 17.18
C PHE A 363 -6.78 13.10 18.07
N ARG A 364 -7.42 14.28 18.03
CA ARG A 364 -8.59 14.61 18.86
C ARG A 364 -9.88 14.35 18.12
#